data_AF-A0A2Z3UUP8-F1
#
_entry.id   AF-A0A2Z3UUP8-F1
#
_cell.length_a   1.000
_cell.length_b   1.000
_cell.length_c   1.000
_cell.angle_alpha   90.00
_cell.angle_beta   90.00
_cell.angle_gamma   90.00
#
_symmetry.space_group_name_H-M   'P 1'
#
loop_
_entity.id
_entity.type
_entity.pdbx_description
1 polymer ?
#
loop_
_entity_poly.entity_id
_entity_poly.type
_entity_poly.pdbx_seq_one_letter_code
_entity_poly.pdbx_strand_id
1 'polypeptide(L)'
;MSALRADAARSDHAPPGIDSTTPNVARMYDYYLGGKDNYAADRACADEVIRQAPHVITMAKENRLFLGRAVRYLAGEVGIDQFLLQRPGTGP
;
A
#
# COMPACT_ATOMS: atom_id res chain seq x y z
N MET A 1 14.14 9.65 -18.64
CA MET A 1 14.13 10.81 -17.70
C MET A 1 12.79 11.55 -17.76
N SER A 2 11.70 11.03 -17.15
CA SER A 2 10.43 11.80 -17.12
C SER A 2 9.42 11.40 -16.03
N ALA A 3 9.86 10.89 -14.88
CA ALA A 3 8.95 10.60 -13.75
C ALA A 3 9.17 11.51 -12.53
N LEU A 4 10.21 12.37 -12.53
CA LEU A 4 10.64 13.12 -11.34
C LEU A 4 9.88 14.45 -11.11
N ARG A 5 8.68 14.65 -11.69
CA ARG A 5 7.98 15.96 -11.67
C ARG A 5 6.63 15.99 -10.94
N ALA A 6 6.22 14.92 -10.26
CA ALA A 6 4.91 14.87 -9.59
C ALA A 6 4.94 15.03 -8.06
N ASP A 7 6.12 15.04 -7.41
CA ASP A 7 6.20 14.97 -5.93
C ASP A 7 5.88 16.29 -5.20
N ALA A 8 5.93 17.43 -5.89
CA ALA A 8 5.95 18.75 -5.23
C ALA A 8 4.60 19.23 -4.62
N ALA A 9 3.52 18.43 -4.67
CA ALA A 9 2.18 18.88 -4.28
C ALA A 9 1.43 18.00 -3.27
N ARG A 10 2.04 16.93 -2.72
CA ARG A 10 1.38 16.11 -1.68
C ARG A 10 1.66 16.69 -0.30
N SER A 11 0.59 16.93 0.48
CA SER A 11 0.72 17.38 1.87
C SER A 11 1.29 16.24 2.72
N ASP A 12 2.53 16.38 3.19
CA ASP A 12 3.13 15.47 4.17
C ASP A 12 2.63 15.73 5.61
N HIS A 13 1.54 16.50 5.77
CA HIS A 13 0.93 16.74 7.07
C HIS A 13 0.15 15.50 7.51
N ALA A 14 0.76 14.71 8.38
CA ALA A 14 0.09 13.60 9.03
C ALA A 14 -1.01 14.08 10.00
N PRO A 15 -2.14 13.36 10.11
CA PRO A 15 -3.08 13.55 11.20
C PRO A 15 -2.40 13.39 12.57
N PRO A 16 -2.93 14.01 13.63
CA PRO A 16 -2.41 13.82 14.98
C PRO A 16 -2.32 12.35 15.37
N GLY A 17 -1.20 11.95 16.00
CA GLY A 17 -0.96 10.58 16.45
C GLY A 17 -0.39 9.63 15.38
N ILE A 18 -0.12 10.11 14.16
CA ILE A 18 0.56 9.33 13.13
C ILE A 18 2.00 9.80 12.99
N ASP A 19 2.95 8.88 13.19
CA ASP A 19 4.34 9.09 12.81
C ASP A 19 4.51 8.96 11.29
N SER A 20 4.82 10.08 10.63
CA SER A 20 5.14 10.18 9.19
C SER A 20 6.64 10.15 8.89
N THR A 21 7.49 10.11 9.92
CA THR A 21 8.95 10.14 9.78
C THR A 21 9.55 8.75 9.72
N THR A 22 8.89 7.76 10.34
CA THR A 22 9.26 6.35 10.24
C THR A 22 8.48 5.66 9.11
N PRO A 23 9.14 4.96 8.17
CA PRO A 23 8.47 4.21 7.11
C PRO A 23 7.53 3.14 7.67
N ASN A 24 6.33 3.01 7.08
CA ASN A 24 5.35 2.00 7.44
C ASN A 24 5.02 1.10 6.23
N VAL A 25 5.04 -0.21 6.46
CA VAL A 25 4.84 -1.22 5.40
C VAL A 25 3.48 -1.07 4.70
N ALA A 26 2.41 -0.72 5.42
CA ALA A 26 1.09 -0.54 4.81
C ALA A 26 1.05 0.70 3.92
N ARG A 27 1.74 1.78 4.30
CA ARG A 27 1.84 3.01 3.50
C ARG A 27 2.78 2.86 2.30
N MET A 28 3.85 2.08 2.44
CA MET A 28 4.66 1.66 1.30
C MET A 28 3.85 0.81 0.31
N TYR A 29 3.01 -0.10 0.82
CA TYR A 29 2.12 -0.89 -0.02
C TYR A 29 1.08 -0.03 -0.76
N ASP A 30 0.52 0.98 -0.09
CA ASP A 30 -0.32 2.02 -0.72
C ASP A 30 0.44 2.72 -1.86
N TYR A 31 1.70 3.12 -1.63
CA TYR A 31 2.55 3.73 -2.65
C TYR A 31 2.79 2.81 -3.86
N TYR A 32 3.09 1.52 -3.65
CA TYR A 32 3.25 0.55 -4.75
C TYR A 32 1.99 0.42 -5.63
N LEU A 33 0.83 0.64 -5.04
CA LEU A 33 -0.46 0.62 -5.73
C LEU A 33 -0.84 1.97 -6.38
N GLY A 34 -0.01 3.01 -6.23
CA GLY A 34 -0.28 4.35 -6.74
C GLY A 34 -1.24 5.16 -5.86
N GLY A 35 -1.41 4.76 -4.60
CA GLY A 35 -2.21 5.48 -3.62
C GLY A 35 -1.57 6.80 -3.17
N LYS A 36 -2.26 7.47 -2.25
CA LYS A 36 -1.89 8.80 -1.74
C LYS A 36 -1.75 8.85 -0.23
N ASP A 37 -2.01 7.74 0.47
CA ASP A 37 -2.00 7.64 1.93
C ASP A 37 -0.62 7.18 2.39
N ASN A 38 0.40 7.94 1.96
CA ASN A 38 1.81 7.69 2.20
C ASN A 38 2.57 9.02 2.34
N TYR A 39 3.60 9.02 3.18
CA TYR A 39 4.44 10.19 3.46
C TYR A 39 5.82 10.04 2.83
N ALA A 40 6.61 11.12 2.84
CA ALA A 40 7.95 11.14 2.25
C ALA A 40 8.86 9.99 2.73
N ALA A 41 8.82 9.65 4.04
CA ALA A 41 9.61 8.54 4.57
C ALA A 41 9.23 7.18 3.96
N ASP A 42 7.93 6.95 3.73
CA ASP A 42 7.43 5.73 3.10
C ASP A 42 7.86 5.66 1.64
N ARG A 43 7.74 6.77 0.89
CA ARG A 43 8.12 6.86 -0.53
C ARG A 43 9.61 6.61 -0.73
N ALA A 44 10.45 7.25 0.09
CA ALA A 44 11.90 7.07 0.02
C ALA A 44 12.32 5.61 0.28
N CYS A 45 11.72 4.97 1.29
CA CYS A 45 11.97 3.56 1.58
C CYS A 45 11.41 2.65 0.47
N ALA A 46 10.22 2.95 -0.04
CA ALA A 46 9.59 2.19 -1.13
C ALA A 46 10.41 2.27 -2.43
N ASP A 47 10.97 3.43 -2.76
CA ASP A 47 11.84 3.62 -3.92
C ASP A 47 13.14 2.82 -3.81
N GLU A 48 13.70 2.69 -2.61
CA GLU A 48 14.84 1.80 -2.34
C GLU A 48 14.47 0.35 -2.63
N VAL A 49 13.33 -0.11 -2.12
CA VAL A 49 12.83 -1.47 -2.36
C VAL A 49 12.56 -1.69 -3.85
N ILE A 50 11.93 -0.74 -4.54
CA ILE A 50 11.67 -0.83 -5.98
C ILE A 50 12.96 -0.96 -6.77
N ARG A 51 14.03 -0.24 -6.37
CA ARG A 51 15.32 -0.31 -7.06
C ARG A 51 15.98 -1.67 -6.92
N GLN A 52 15.87 -2.30 -5.74
CA GLN A 52 16.44 -3.61 -5.47
C GLN A 52 15.54 -4.76 -5.99
N ALA A 53 14.23 -4.57 -5.95
CA ALA A 53 13.21 -5.56 -6.28
C ALA A 53 12.06 -4.92 -7.10
N PRO A 54 12.27 -4.62 -8.40
CA PRO A 54 11.26 -3.93 -9.23
C PRO A 54 9.93 -4.68 -9.34
N HIS A 55 9.95 -6.00 -9.19
CA HIS A 55 8.79 -6.88 -9.26
C HIS A 55 7.79 -6.66 -8.10
N VAL A 56 8.18 -5.96 -7.03
CA VAL A 56 7.30 -5.65 -5.89
C VAL A 56 6.03 -4.91 -6.30
N ILE A 57 6.10 -4.04 -7.32
CA ILE A 57 4.95 -3.29 -7.84
C ILE A 57 3.94 -4.27 -8.47
N THR A 58 4.43 -5.19 -9.29
CA THR A 58 3.58 -6.22 -9.90
C THR A 58 3.00 -7.14 -8.85
N MET A 59 3.80 -7.57 -7.87
CA MET A 59 3.32 -8.40 -6.76
C MET A 59 2.20 -7.73 -5.96
N ALA A 60 2.34 -6.44 -5.63
CA ALA A 60 1.30 -5.70 -4.92
C ALA A 60 -0.02 -5.64 -5.70
N LYS A 61 0.06 -5.39 -7.01
CA LYS A 61 -1.10 -5.37 -7.91
C LYS A 61 -1.77 -6.74 -8.00
N GLU A 62 -0.98 -7.79 -8.24
CA GLU A 62 -1.49 -9.16 -8.34
C GLU A 62 -2.12 -9.64 -7.03
N ASN A 63 -1.53 -9.30 -5.90
CA ASN A 63 -2.12 -9.61 -4.59
C ASN A 63 -3.48 -8.91 -4.42
N ARG A 64 -3.63 -7.65 -4.86
CA ARG A 64 -4.92 -6.95 -4.79
C ARG A 64 -5.97 -7.57 -5.72
N LEU A 65 -5.57 -7.97 -6.93
CA LEU A 65 -6.45 -8.66 -7.87
C LEU A 65 -6.87 -10.04 -7.34
N PHE A 66 -5.93 -10.79 -6.76
CA PHE A 66 -6.20 -12.08 -6.14
C PHE A 66 -7.21 -11.96 -5.01
N LEU A 67 -7.00 -11.02 -4.07
CA LEU A 67 -7.94 -10.78 -2.98
C LEU A 67 -9.36 -10.50 -3.51
N GLY A 68 -9.48 -9.68 -4.56
CA GLY A 68 -10.77 -9.39 -5.20
C GLY A 68 -11.43 -10.63 -5.80
N ARG A 69 -10.66 -11.49 -6.49
CA ARG A 69 -11.16 -12.76 -7.05
C ARG A 69 -11.58 -13.73 -5.94
N ALA A 70 -10.77 -13.87 -4.91
CA ALA A 70 -11.01 -14.77 -3.79
C ALA A 70 -12.29 -14.38 -3.04
N VAL A 71 -12.44 -13.10 -2.66
CA VAL A 71 -13.64 -12.63 -1.97
C VAL A 71 -14.89 -12.79 -2.85
N ARG A 72 -14.80 -12.49 -4.15
CA ARG A 72 -15.93 -12.67 -5.07
C ARG A 72 -16.37 -14.13 -5.17
N TYR A 73 -15.43 -15.05 -5.27
CA TYR A 73 -15.72 -16.47 -5.29
C TYR A 73 -16.36 -16.94 -3.98
N LEU A 74 -15.77 -16.55 -2.84
CA LEU A 74 -16.28 -16.94 -1.52
C LEU A 74 -17.69 -16.39 -1.25
N ALA A 75 -17.94 -15.14 -1.62
CA ALA A 75 -19.25 -14.52 -1.43
C ALA A 75 -20.30 -15.02 -2.44
N GLY A 76 -19.90 -15.26 -3.68
CA GLY A 76 -20.81 -15.63 -4.76
C GLY A 76 -21.09 -17.14 -4.85
N GLU A 77 -20.03 -17.93 -5.02
CA GLU A 77 -20.15 -19.37 -5.31
C GLU A 77 -20.24 -20.20 -4.04
N VAL A 78 -19.50 -19.82 -2.99
CA VAL A 78 -19.46 -20.56 -1.72
C VAL A 78 -20.56 -20.10 -0.75
N GLY A 79 -21.03 -18.85 -0.90
CA GLY A 79 -22.10 -18.28 -0.06
C GLY A 79 -21.63 -17.80 1.32
N ILE A 80 -20.35 -17.46 1.48
CA ILE A 80 -19.85 -16.83 2.71
C ILE A 80 -20.29 -15.37 2.76
N ASP A 81 -20.99 -14.99 3.83
CA ASP A 81 -21.52 -13.63 4.04
C ASP A 81 -20.78 -12.82 5.11
N GLN A 82 -19.88 -13.45 5.87
CA GLN A 82 -19.07 -12.80 6.91
C GLN A 82 -17.57 -13.00 6.65
N PHE A 83 -16.81 -11.90 6.68
CA PHE A 83 -15.37 -11.89 6.46
C PHE A 83 -14.65 -11.21 7.61
N LEU A 84 -13.65 -11.88 8.19
CA LEU A 84 -12.70 -11.27 9.10
C LEU A 84 -11.41 -10.93 8.36
N LEU A 85 -11.16 -9.64 8.15
CA LEU A 85 -9.91 -9.15 7.58
C LEU A 85 -8.97 -8.72 8.70
N GLN A 86 -8.02 -9.58 9.04
CA GLN A 86 -6.96 -9.20 9.97
C GLN A 86 -5.93 -8.34 9.25
N ARG A 87 -5.87 -7.05 9.59
CA ARG A 87 -4.69 -6.23 9.30
C ARG A 87 -3.61 -6.61 10.31
N PRO A 88 -2.35 -6.90 9.92
CA PRO A 88 -1.28 -7.01 10.90
C PRO A 88 -1.23 -5.70 11.68
N GLY A 89 -1.18 -5.80 13.01
CA GLY A 89 -1.24 -4.66 13.90
C GLY A 89 -0.19 -3.63 13.52
N THR A 90 -0.63 -2.41 13.21
CA THR A 90 0.23 -1.28 13.54
C THR A 90 0.24 -1.27 15.06
N GLY A 91 1.35 -1.73 15.66
CA GLY A 91 1.63 -1.41 17.06
C GLY A 91 1.56 0.10 17.28
N PRO A 92 1.49 0.55 18.54
CA PRO A 92 1.37 1.97 18.86
C PRO A 92 2.42 2.83 18.15
#